data_AF-A0AB74H5C9-F1
#
_entry.id   AF-A0AB74H5C9-F1
#
_cell.length_a   1.000
_cell.length_b   1.000
_cell.length_c   1.000
_cell.angle_alpha   90.00
_cell.angle_beta   90.00
_cell.angle_gamma   90.00
#
_symmetry.space_group_name_H-M   'P 1'
#
loop_
_entity.id
_entity.type
_entity.pdbx_description
1 polymer ?
#
loop_
_entity_poly.entity_id
_entity_poly.type
_entity_poly.pdbx_seq_one_letter_code
_entity_poly.pdbx_strand_id
1 'polypeptide(L)'
;MGKHLVICGHGQGRTTYDPGAVNTKRGITEAGKVRELAKLMSKYSGKTIDYITDQNVYDYKSLASIGKGYDSITELHFNAFNGTARGTEVLIQSPLTADKEDLAILSVLSRHFQNRGIKKVDWLYNANEAKNRGYSYRLVEIAFIDNEEDMTIFENKKEELAKGLVSAITQEEVKIVVSATPSKQGGQLHSSTSPVYHVGDSVRVLGHATHYQTGQAMASWVKGRTYKILQVKGVMQSQSKRAYLLEGITSWVLEQDVERTSLGHSEQTYTAQKGDTYWKISRRFGTTVDSLLTLNGLKKTDVLKIGQTLKVHKATSLAQRAVASALSKVGQKVTVPTNPYGGQCVSLVDKIVQELTDKNMAYTNAIDCLTKATSNGFQVIQDAWGVNPKAGDFYVIKTDSHPYGHIGICITDSDGTSIDGVEQNVDGYTDHNKNGINDQLEIGGGGITRRVKRIWMADGSLYDSTGTVKLGKVIGWFRLG
;
A
#
# COMPACT_ATOMS: atom_id res chain seq x y z
N MET A 1 1.47 29.85 13.56
CA MET A 1 0.85 28.52 13.51
C MET A 1 1.44 27.71 14.62
N GLY A 2 0.59 27.11 15.45
CA GLY A 2 1.06 26.24 16.52
C GLY A 2 1.77 25.01 15.95
N LYS A 3 2.69 24.45 16.71
CA LYS A 3 3.39 23.21 16.38
C LYS A 3 2.91 22.12 17.33
N HIS A 4 2.35 21.05 16.78
CA HIS A 4 1.71 19.99 17.55
C HIS A 4 2.41 18.65 17.33
N LEU A 5 2.31 17.77 18.31
CA LEU A 5 2.85 16.42 18.25
C LEU A 5 1.70 15.41 18.34
N VAL A 6 1.64 14.48 17.38
CA VAL A 6 0.78 13.30 17.47
C VAL A 6 1.63 12.07 17.71
N ILE A 7 1.31 11.33 18.77
CA ILE A 7 1.98 10.07 19.11
C ILE A 7 1.02 8.93 18.75
N CYS A 8 1.50 7.96 17.98
CA CYS A 8 0.80 6.69 17.80
C CYS A 8 1.09 5.78 19.00
N GLY A 9 0.05 5.39 19.74
CA GLY A 9 0.15 4.42 20.83
C GLY A 9 0.81 3.10 20.39
N HIS A 10 1.44 2.45 21.35
CA HIS A 10 2.09 1.15 21.18
C HIS A 10 3.12 1.11 20.03
N GLY A 11 3.42 -0.08 19.52
CA GLY A 11 4.39 -0.35 18.47
C GLY A 11 5.75 -0.76 19.01
N GLN A 12 6.82 -0.40 18.29
CA GLN A 12 8.15 -0.91 18.63
C GLN A 12 8.63 -0.39 19.99
N GLY A 13 8.80 -1.28 20.96
CA GLY A 13 9.49 -1.01 22.23
C GLY A 13 11.00 -1.19 22.12
N ARG A 14 11.70 -1.10 23.26
CA ARG A 14 13.15 -1.30 23.39
C ARG A 14 13.56 -2.72 23.07
N THR A 15 12.75 -3.71 23.44
CA THR A 15 13.06 -5.14 23.33
C THR A 15 12.10 -5.90 22.44
N THR A 16 10.83 -5.48 22.42
CA THR A 16 9.75 -6.22 21.76
C THR A 16 8.76 -5.26 21.13
N TYR A 17 8.09 -5.71 20.07
CA TYR A 17 6.97 -4.98 19.50
C TYR A 17 5.72 -5.17 20.35
N ASP A 18 5.08 -4.06 20.72
CA ASP A 18 3.82 -4.02 21.45
C ASP A 18 2.69 -3.76 20.44
N PRO A 19 1.80 -4.74 20.17
CA PRO A 19 0.69 -4.54 19.24
C PRO A 19 -0.44 -3.68 19.82
N GLY A 20 -0.44 -3.40 21.13
CA GLY A 20 -1.61 -2.94 21.85
C GLY A 20 -2.73 -3.98 21.82
N ALA A 21 -3.97 -3.52 21.91
CA ALA A 21 -5.12 -4.40 21.76
C ALA A 21 -5.20 -5.03 20.36
N VAL A 22 -5.70 -6.26 20.28
CA VAL A 22 -5.77 -7.03 19.03
C VAL A 22 -7.20 -7.49 18.78
N ASN A 23 -7.73 -7.17 17.60
CA ASN A 23 -8.94 -7.82 17.10
C ASN A 23 -8.54 -8.99 16.20
N THR A 24 -8.55 -10.18 16.78
CA THR A 24 -8.16 -11.44 16.12
C THR A 24 -9.12 -11.82 14.99
N LYS A 25 -10.40 -11.45 15.07
CA LYS A 25 -11.39 -11.73 14.01
C LYS A 25 -11.07 -10.98 12.71
N ARG A 26 -10.59 -9.74 12.84
CA ARG A 26 -10.23 -8.89 11.70
C ARG A 26 -8.74 -8.95 11.34
N GLY A 27 -7.91 -9.59 12.16
CA GLY A 27 -6.46 -9.63 11.97
C GLY A 27 -5.83 -8.23 12.05
N ILE A 28 -6.30 -7.40 12.98
CA ILE A 28 -5.84 -6.01 13.14
C ILE A 28 -5.35 -5.75 14.57
N THR A 29 -4.40 -4.84 14.70
CA THR A 29 -3.83 -4.40 15.97
C THR A 29 -4.07 -2.91 16.16
N GLU A 30 -4.15 -2.49 17.42
CA GLU A 30 -4.28 -1.10 17.82
C GLU A 30 -3.11 -0.28 17.27
N ALA A 31 -1.89 -0.76 17.51
CA ALA A 31 -0.66 -0.15 16.99
C ALA A 31 -0.73 0.10 15.48
N GLY A 32 -1.31 -0.82 14.71
CA GLY A 32 -1.51 -0.64 13.27
C GLY A 32 -2.57 0.42 12.94
N LYS A 33 -3.70 0.41 13.65
CA LYS A 33 -4.84 1.31 13.37
C LYS A 33 -4.56 2.77 13.68
N VAL A 34 -3.83 3.04 14.76
CA VAL A 34 -3.43 4.42 15.10
C VAL A 34 -2.43 4.99 14.07
N ARG A 35 -1.55 4.15 13.52
CA ARG A 35 -0.61 4.53 12.44
C ARG A 35 -1.33 4.75 11.11
N GLU A 36 -2.33 3.92 10.81
CA GLU A 36 -3.20 4.11 9.65
C GLU A 36 -3.91 5.48 9.71
N LEU A 37 -4.48 5.84 10.87
CA LEU A 37 -5.14 7.13 11.05
C LEU A 37 -4.15 8.31 10.98
N ALA A 38 -2.99 8.19 11.64
CA ALA A 38 -1.95 9.22 11.58
C ALA A 38 -1.47 9.50 10.14
N LYS A 39 -1.32 8.46 9.31
CA LYS A 39 -0.99 8.59 7.89
C LYS A 39 -2.07 9.31 7.08
N LEU A 40 -3.35 9.18 7.46
CA LEU A 40 -4.42 9.96 6.84
C LEU A 40 -4.37 11.41 7.31
N MET A 41 -4.17 11.65 8.60
CA MET A 41 -4.03 12.99 9.18
C MET A 41 -2.87 13.76 8.54
N SER A 42 -1.74 13.09 8.27
CA SER A 42 -0.54 13.73 7.69
C SER A 42 -0.78 14.31 6.28
N LYS A 43 -1.83 13.87 5.57
CA LYS A 43 -2.23 14.45 4.27
C LYS A 43 -2.82 15.85 4.42
N TYR A 44 -3.31 16.19 5.61
CA TYR A 44 -4.10 17.39 5.89
C TYR A 44 -3.41 18.37 6.84
N SER A 45 -2.46 17.90 7.64
CA SER A 45 -1.76 18.72 8.65
C SER A 45 -0.59 19.53 8.10
N GLY A 46 -0.13 19.28 6.87
CA GLY A 46 1.01 20.01 6.31
C GLY A 46 2.26 19.86 7.17
N LYS A 47 2.77 20.98 7.73
CA LYS A 47 3.94 21.01 8.64
C LYS A 47 3.58 21.38 10.08
N THR A 48 2.29 21.47 10.43
CA THR A 48 1.86 21.92 11.77
C THR A 48 1.78 20.78 12.78
N ILE A 49 1.69 19.53 12.32
CA ILE A 49 1.71 18.34 13.16
C ILE A 49 2.91 17.46 12.78
N ASP A 50 3.77 17.17 13.76
CA ASP A 50 4.77 16.11 13.67
C ASP A 50 4.19 14.81 14.24
N TYR A 51 4.59 13.67 13.67
CA TYR A 51 4.05 12.35 14.03
C TYR A 51 5.15 11.44 14.54
N ILE A 52 4.89 10.77 15.67
CA ILE A 52 5.73 9.68 16.19
C ILE A 52 5.01 8.37 15.87
N THR A 53 5.52 7.65 14.86
CA THR A 53 4.96 6.37 14.39
C THR A 53 5.89 5.19 14.60
N ASP A 54 7.15 5.43 14.92
CA ASP A 54 8.24 4.46 14.88
C ASP A 54 8.61 3.87 16.25
N GLN A 55 8.06 4.41 17.36
CA GLN A 55 8.38 3.94 18.71
C GLN A 55 7.18 3.93 19.66
N ASN A 56 7.22 3.01 20.62
CA ASN A 56 6.36 3.00 21.80
C ASN A 56 6.92 4.00 22.84
N VAL A 57 6.37 5.22 22.88
CA VAL A 57 6.85 6.32 23.73
C VAL A 57 6.82 5.95 25.23
N TYR A 58 5.83 5.18 25.65
CA TYR A 58 5.71 4.71 27.02
C TYR A 58 6.86 3.77 27.42
N ASP A 59 7.16 2.79 26.57
CA ASP A 59 8.24 1.82 26.82
C ASP A 59 9.62 2.48 26.76
N TYR A 60 9.81 3.40 25.80
CA TYR A 60 11.04 4.18 25.71
C TYR A 60 11.20 5.23 26.81
N LYS A 61 10.14 5.58 27.55
CA LYS A 61 10.13 6.66 28.55
C LYS A 61 10.60 7.99 27.96
N SER A 62 10.31 8.23 26.67
CA SER A 62 10.93 9.29 25.88
C SER A 62 10.11 10.59 25.80
N LEU A 63 8.90 10.64 26.35
CA LEU A 63 8.01 11.83 26.27
C LEU A 63 8.72 13.11 26.72
N ALA A 64 9.54 13.00 27.76
CA ALA A 64 10.35 14.07 28.32
C ALA A 64 11.13 14.86 27.27
N SER A 65 11.82 14.15 26.38
CA SER A 65 12.70 14.73 25.36
C SER A 65 11.92 15.08 24.10
N ILE A 66 11.04 14.19 23.64
CA ILE A 66 10.36 14.36 22.35
C ILE A 66 9.22 15.37 22.41
N GLY A 67 8.60 15.57 23.58
CA GLY A 67 7.48 16.51 23.75
C GLY A 67 7.90 17.98 23.85
N LYS A 68 9.21 18.25 24.03
CA LYS A 68 9.70 19.61 24.24
C LYS A 68 9.53 20.46 22.98
N GLY A 69 8.90 21.64 23.14
CA GLY A 69 8.77 22.64 22.07
C GLY A 69 7.54 22.48 21.19
N TYR A 70 6.61 21.58 21.55
CA TYR A 70 5.28 21.51 20.97
C TYR A 70 4.27 22.23 21.86
N ASP A 71 3.29 22.88 21.23
CA ASP A 71 2.19 23.55 21.91
C ASP A 71 1.20 22.54 22.51
N SER A 72 1.04 21.38 21.86
CA SER A 72 0.20 20.29 22.36
C SER A 72 0.69 18.92 21.87
N ILE A 73 0.46 17.90 22.71
CA ILE A 73 0.76 16.49 22.44
C ILE A 73 -0.52 15.65 22.50
N THR A 74 -0.88 14.98 21.41
CA THR A 74 -2.05 14.09 21.32
C THR A 74 -1.60 12.66 21.07
N GLU A 75 -1.85 11.75 22.02
CA GLU A 75 -1.53 10.33 21.89
C GLU A 75 -2.78 9.54 21.45
N LEU A 76 -2.71 8.85 20.32
CA LEU A 76 -3.83 8.10 19.73
C LEU A 76 -3.80 6.62 20.16
N HIS A 77 -4.94 6.11 20.61
CA HIS A 77 -5.17 4.73 21.07
C HIS A 77 -6.54 4.20 20.59
N PHE A 78 -6.75 2.89 20.71
CA PHE A 78 -8.04 2.24 20.61
C PHE A 78 -8.31 1.42 21.87
N ASN A 79 -9.52 1.56 22.39
CA ASN A 79 -9.92 0.85 23.59
C ASN A 79 -10.20 -0.63 23.27
N ALA A 80 -10.20 -1.47 24.29
CA ALA A 80 -10.64 -2.85 24.20
C ALA A 80 -11.17 -3.34 25.54
N PHE A 81 -12.19 -4.20 25.52
CA PHE A 81 -12.73 -4.76 26.76
C PHE A 81 -13.34 -6.15 26.59
N ASN A 82 -14.53 -6.25 25.98
CA ASN A 82 -15.31 -7.49 25.91
C ASN A 82 -16.02 -7.67 24.56
N GLY A 83 -15.64 -6.89 23.54
CA GLY A 83 -16.24 -6.88 22.21
C GLY A 83 -17.63 -6.27 22.08
N THR A 84 -18.25 -5.82 23.19
CA THR A 84 -19.56 -5.14 23.19
C THR A 84 -19.47 -3.69 23.65
N ALA A 85 -18.51 -3.36 24.52
CA ALA A 85 -18.16 -1.98 24.83
C ALA A 85 -17.81 -1.23 23.54
N ARG A 86 -18.24 0.03 23.45
CA ARG A 86 -18.09 0.87 22.26
C ARG A 86 -18.04 2.34 22.64
N GLY A 87 -17.53 3.16 21.74
CA GLY A 87 -17.48 4.60 21.88
C GLY A 87 -16.07 5.18 22.02
N THR A 88 -16.02 6.49 22.16
CA THR A 88 -14.80 7.30 22.23
C THR A 88 -14.67 8.01 23.58
N GLU A 89 -13.45 8.19 24.05
CA GLU A 89 -13.12 9.00 25.22
C GLU A 89 -11.78 9.71 25.06
N VAL A 90 -11.59 10.81 25.79
CA VAL A 90 -10.30 11.51 25.88
C VAL A 90 -9.88 11.52 27.34
N LEU A 91 -8.65 11.10 27.59
CA LEU A 91 -8.05 10.99 28.92
C LEU A 91 -7.08 12.13 29.15
N ILE A 92 -7.26 12.85 30.25
CA ILE A 92 -6.41 13.95 30.69
C ILE A 92 -5.87 13.68 32.10
N GLN A 93 -4.73 14.29 32.44
CA GLN A 93 -4.10 14.10 33.74
C GLN A 93 -4.90 14.78 34.87
N SER A 94 -5.14 14.10 36.00
CA SER A 94 -5.77 14.70 37.20
C SER A 94 -4.78 15.52 38.05
N PRO A 95 -5.03 16.80 38.36
CA PRO A 95 -6.36 17.44 38.43
C PRO A 95 -6.69 18.38 37.26
N LEU A 96 -5.97 18.31 36.15
CA LEU A 96 -6.13 19.24 35.02
C LEU A 96 -7.59 19.28 34.54
N THR A 97 -7.97 20.42 33.97
CA THR A 97 -9.28 20.62 33.37
C THR A 97 -9.14 20.53 31.86
N ALA A 98 -10.16 19.95 31.21
CA ALA A 98 -10.18 19.80 29.77
C ALA A 98 -10.04 21.17 29.09
N ASP A 99 -9.18 21.25 28.09
CA ASP A 99 -9.00 22.46 27.29
C ASP A 99 -9.84 22.42 26.00
N LYS A 100 -9.68 23.44 25.16
CA LYS A 100 -10.42 23.54 23.89
C LYS A 100 -10.06 22.44 22.90
N GLU A 101 -8.85 21.90 22.95
CA GLU A 101 -8.40 20.82 22.07
C GLU A 101 -9.04 19.50 22.48
N ASP A 102 -9.08 19.20 23.79
CA ASP A 102 -9.75 18.02 24.34
C ASP A 102 -11.24 17.97 23.93
N LEU A 103 -11.93 19.10 24.10
CA LEU A 103 -13.34 19.23 23.76
C LEU A 103 -13.58 19.13 22.25
N ALA A 104 -12.70 19.71 21.43
CA ALA A 104 -12.80 19.65 19.97
C ALA A 104 -12.57 18.23 19.44
N ILE A 105 -11.57 17.52 19.98
CA ILE A 105 -11.29 16.12 19.62
C ILE A 105 -12.50 15.24 19.98
N LEU A 106 -13.00 15.35 21.21
CA LEU A 106 -14.16 14.58 21.64
C LEU A 106 -15.37 14.89 20.77
N SER A 107 -15.61 16.17 20.44
CA SER A 107 -16.71 16.60 19.56
C SER A 107 -16.62 15.98 18.17
N VAL A 108 -15.43 15.89 17.58
CA VAL A 108 -15.21 15.25 16.27
C VAL A 108 -15.56 13.76 16.33
N LEU A 109 -15.03 13.05 17.32
CA LEU A 109 -15.20 11.60 17.44
C LEU A 109 -16.64 11.24 17.80
N SER A 110 -17.29 12.01 18.68
CA SER A 110 -18.66 11.76 19.15
C SER A 110 -19.75 11.94 18.09
N ARG A 111 -19.41 12.46 16.90
CA ARG A 111 -20.35 12.50 15.76
C ARG A 111 -20.63 11.10 15.21
N HIS A 112 -19.70 10.18 15.41
CA HIS A 112 -19.72 8.83 14.83
C HIS A 112 -19.72 7.74 15.90
N PHE A 113 -19.05 7.97 17.03
CA PHE A 113 -18.93 6.99 18.11
C PHE A 113 -19.75 7.41 19.34
N GLN A 114 -20.15 6.43 20.15
CA GLN A 114 -20.80 6.69 21.43
C GLN A 114 -19.89 7.57 22.32
N ASN A 115 -20.38 8.73 22.75
CA ASN A 115 -19.61 9.66 23.58
C ASN A 115 -19.47 9.12 25.02
N ARG A 116 -18.25 8.82 25.46
CA ARG A 116 -17.94 8.37 26.83
C ARG A 116 -17.27 9.45 27.69
N GLY A 117 -17.13 10.65 27.14
CA GLY A 117 -16.70 11.85 27.85
C GLY A 117 -15.18 12.03 27.97
N ILE A 118 -14.82 13.10 28.66
CA ILE A 118 -13.45 13.35 29.12
C ILE A 118 -13.26 12.64 30.47
N LYS A 119 -12.17 11.88 30.62
CA LYS A 119 -11.81 11.20 31.87
C LYS A 119 -10.53 11.75 32.46
N LYS A 120 -10.55 12.02 33.77
CA LYS A 120 -9.34 12.40 34.51
C LYS A 120 -8.66 11.15 35.05
N VAL A 121 -7.36 11.02 34.80
CA VAL A 121 -6.54 9.87 35.22
C VAL A 121 -5.23 10.31 35.84
N ASP A 122 -4.65 9.49 36.70
CA ASP A 122 -3.38 9.74 37.41
C ASP A 122 -2.42 8.54 37.35
N TRP A 123 -2.76 7.49 36.60
CA TRP A 123 -1.98 6.27 36.46
C TRP A 123 -1.24 6.15 35.11
N LEU A 124 -1.59 6.99 34.12
CA LEU A 124 -0.90 7.01 32.83
C LEU A 124 0.46 7.70 32.96
N TYR A 125 1.54 6.95 32.71
CA TYR A 125 2.90 7.47 32.80
C TYR A 125 3.13 8.70 31.90
N ASN A 126 2.73 8.65 30.62
CA ASN A 126 2.93 9.78 29.70
C ASN A 126 2.12 11.02 30.14
N ALA A 127 0.89 10.83 30.62
CA ALA A 127 0.08 11.93 31.14
C ALA A 127 0.73 12.59 32.36
N ASN A 128 1.24 11.78 33.30
CA ASN A 128 1.95 12.26 34.49
C ASN A 128 3.26 12.98 34.14
N GLU A 129 4.05 12.41 33.21
CA GLU A 129 5.31 13.00 32.76
C GLU A 129 5.06 14.34 32.05
N ALA A 130 4.03 14.43 31.21
CA ALA A 130 3.62 15.67 30.57
C ALA A 130 3.22 16.74 31.61
N LYS A 131 2.38 16.39 32.57
CA LYS A 131 1.95 17.30 33.64
C LYS A 131 3.13 17.81 34.47
N ASN A 132 4.06 16.93 34.84
CA ASN A 132 5.27 17.32 35.57
C ASN A 132 6.17 18.31 34.81
N ARG A 133 6.06 18.33 33.47
CA ARG A 133 6.81 19.23 32.59
C ARG A 133 6.01 20.44 32.11
N GLY A 134 4.72 20.53 32.45
CA GLY A 134 3.83 21.56 31.95
C GLY A 134 3.48 21.41 30.45
N TYR A 135 3.61 20.21 29.88
CA TYR A 135 3.17 19.95 28.51
C TYR A 135 1.65 19.79 28.47
N SER A 136 0.98 20.45 27.54
CA SER A 136 -0.41 20.09 27.20
C SER A 136 -0.38 18.69 26.61
N TYR A 137 -1.11 17.75 27.21
CA TYR A 137 -1.14 16.34 26.81
C TYR A 137 -2.54 15.73 26.97
N ARG A 138 -2.93 14.90 26.01
CA ARG A 138 -4.11 14.04 26.08
C ARG A 138 -3.85 12.68 25.44
N LEU A 139 -4.51 11.65 25.96
CA LEU A 139 -4.62 10.35 25.31
C LEU A 139 -6.05 10.21 24.77
N VAL A 140 -6.18 9.78 23.52
CA VAL A 140 -7.45 9.72 22.80
C VAL A 140 -7.75 8.26 22.48
N GLU A 141 -8.79 7.73 23.10
CA GLU A 141 -9.37 6.44 22.74
C GLU A 141 -10.37 6.66 21.60
N ILE A 142 -9.94 6.38 20.37
CA ILE A 142 -10.68 6.71 19.15
C ILE A 142 -12.02 5.97 19.11
N ALA A 143 -11.96 4.67 19.36
CA ALA A 143 -13.09 3.73 19.38
C ALA A 143 -12.63 2.42 20.07
N PHE A 144 -13.51 1.41 20.16
CA PHE A 144 -13.14 0.07 20.62
C PHE A 144 -12.69 -0.83 19.47
N ILE A 145 -11.45 -1.33 19.50
CA ILE A 145 -10.92 -2.19 18.42
C ILE A 145 -11.57 -3.57 18.37
N ASP A 146 -11.98 -4.09 19.53
CA ASP A 146 -12.63 -5.38 19.67
C ASP A 146 -14.14 -5.33 19.40
N ASN A 147 -14.69 -4.15 19.12
CA ASN A 147 -16.10 -3.95 18.77
C ASN A 147 -16.30 -3.82 17.25
N GLU A 148 -17.10 -4.71 16.67
CA GLU A 148 -17.30 -4.80 15.22
C GLU A 148 -18.04 -3.58 14.62
N GLU A 149 -18.93 -2.94 15.38
CA GLU A 149 -19.68 -1.76 14.93
C GLU A 149 -18.76 -0.53 14.89
N ASP A 150 -18.03 -0.28 15.99
CA ASP A 150 -17.03 0.77 16.07
C ASP A 150 -15.98 0.63 14.96
N MET A 151 -15.46 -0.58 14.74
CA MET A 151 -14.48 -0.79 13.67
C MET A 151 -15.08 -0.62 12.28
N THR A 152 -16.36 -0.95 12.08
CA THR A 152 -17.04 -0.68 10.81
C THR A 152 -17.23 0.81 10.58
N ILE A 153 -17.60 1.57 11.62
CA ILE A 153 -17.71 3.03 11.58
C ILE A 153 -16.33 3.64 11.28
N PHE A 154 -15.29 3.23 12.01
CA PHE A 154 -13.93 3.70 11.80
C PHE A 154 -13.49 3.50 10.34
N GLU A 155 -13.63 2.29 9.80
CA GLU A 155 -13.22 2.02 8.41
C GLU A 155 -13.94 2.90 7.38
N ASN A 156 -15.24 3.14 7.59
CA ASN A 156 -16.06 3.97 6.70
C ASN A 156 -15.81 5.47 6.86
N LYS A 157 -15.35 5.91 8.04
CA LYS A 157 -15.26 7.32 8.43
C LYS A 157 -13.85 7.84 8.64
N LYS A 158 -12.81 7.01 8.62
CA LYS A 158 -11.41 7.37 8.93
C LYS A 158 -10.85 8.58 8.19
N GLU A 159 -11.26 8.83 6.94
CA GLU A 159 -10.85 10.04 6.21
C GLU A 159 -11.50 11.31 6.78
N GLU A 160 -12.77 11.22 7.16
CA GLU A 160 -13.53 12.31 7.81
C GLU A 160 -12.98 12.58 9.22
N LEU A 161 -12.74 11.50 9.97
CA LEU A 161 -12.12 11.55 11.30
C LEU A 161 -10.72 12.19 11.23
N ALA A 162 -9.88 11.78 10.27
CA ALA A 162 -8.55 12.35 10.10
C ALA A 162 -8.57 13.86 9.87
N LYS A 163 -9.44 14.35 8.98
CA LYS A 163 -9.61 15.80 8.75
C LYS A 163 -10.10 16.51 10.00
N GLY A 164 -11.11 15.96 10.66
CA GLY A 164 -11.68 16.53 11.87
C GLY A 164 -10.66 16.62 13.00
N LEU A 165 -9.87 15.57 13.22
CA LEU A 165 -8.82 15.54 14.22
C LEU A 165 -7.69 16.52 13.91
N VAL A 166 -7.29 16.67 12.65
CA VAL A 166 -6.31 17.70 12.27
C VAL A 166 -6.87 19.09 12.60
N SER A 167 -8.10 19.41 12.18
CA SER A 167 -8.70 20.70 12.52
C SER A 167 -8.84 20.92 14.03
N ALA A 168 -9.16 19.88 14.79
CA ALA A 168 -9.28 19.94 16.24
C ALA A 168 -7.94 20.19 16.93
N ILE A 169 -6.87 19.54 16.47
CA ILE A 169 -5.53 19.70 17.04
C ILE A 169 -4.94 21.07 16.67
N THR A 170 -5.00 21.44 15.39
CA THR A 170 -4.40 22.71 14.92
C THR A 170 -5.24 23.93 15.25
N GLN A 171 -6.53 23.74 15.58
CA GLN A 171 -7.52 24.80 15.76
C GLN A 171 -7.72 25.64 14.48
N GLU A 172 -7.47 25.04 13.32
CA GLU A 172 -7.58 25.66 12.00
C GLU A 172 -8.50 24.83 11.09
N GLU A 173 -9.30 25.49 10.25
CA GLU A 173 -10.03 24.76 9.21
C GLU A 173 -9.05 24.17 8.19
N VAL A 174 -9.13 22.84 7.97
CA VAL A 174 -8.45 22.18 6.85
C VAL A 174 -9.01 22.77 5.54
N LYS A 175 -8.26 23.68 4.92
CA LYS A 175 -8.61 24.30 3.64
C LYS A 175 -8.66 23.23 2.56
N ILE A 176 -9.85 22.92 2.11
CA ILE A 176 -10.06 22.00 1.00
C ILE A 176 -9.72 22.76 -0.29
N VAL A 177 -8.70 22.32 -1.03
CA VAL A 177 -8.62 22.63 -2.46
C VAL A 177 -9.70 21.78 -3.14
N VAL A 178 -10.95 22.27 -3.14
CA VAL A 178 -12.06 21.67 -3.88
C VAL A 178 -11.91 22.10 -5.33
N SER A 179 -11.50 21.20 -6.22
CA SER A 179 -11.78 21.38 -7.64
C SER A 179 -13.29 21.20 -7.85
N ALA A 180 -13.93 22.27 -8.31
CA ALA A 180 -15.38 22.38 -8.48
C ALA A 180 -15.99 21.24 -9.32
N THR A 181 -17.18 20.81 -8.92
CA THR A 181 -18.08 19.95 -9.68
C THR A 181 -18.77 20.77 -10.77
N PRO A 182 -18.83 20.32 -12.04
CA PRO A 182 -19.81 20.82 -12.99
C PRO A 182 -21.12 20.02 -12.91
N SER A 183 -22.22 20.74 -13.02
CA SER A 183 -23.60 20.31 -13.03
C SER A 183 -23.97 19.33 -14.16
N LYS A 184 -25.05 18.58 -13.93
CA LYS A 184 -25.79 17.77 -14.91
C LYS A 184 -26.04 18.52 -16.23
N GLN A 185 -25.78 17.86 -17.36
CA GLN A 185 -26.56 18.01 -18.59
C GLN A 185 -26.81 16.64 -19.23
N GLY A 186 -27.95 16.55 -19.90
CA GLY A 186 -28.65 15.33 -20.33
C GLY A 186 -27.94 14.51 -21.40
N GLY A 187 -28.48 13.31 -21.58
CA GLY A 187 -27.90 12.28 -22.43
C GLY A 187 -27.99 12.57 -23.93
N GLN A 188 -27.11 11.88 -24.64
CA GLN A 188 -27.31 11.50 -26.03
C GLN A 188 -26.67 10.12 -26.25
N LEU A 189 -27.47 9.16 -26.72
CA LEU A 189 -26.99 7.88 -27.22
C LEU A 189 -26.16 8.14 -28.49
N HIS A 190 -24.93 7.63 -28.51
CA HIS A 190 -24.19 7.43 -29.76
C HIS A 190 -23.70 5.98 -29.84
N SER A 191 -24.16 5.30 -30.88
CA SER A 191 -23.62 4.04 -31.36
C SER A 191 -22.31 4.31 -32.10
N SER A 192 -21.21 3.80 -31.55
CA SER A 192 -19.98 3.52 -32.28
C SER A 192 -19.13 2.59 -31.42
N THR A 193 -18.49 1.60 -32.05
CA THR A 193 -17.58 0.62 -31.43
C THR A 193 -16.80 1.19 -30.24
N SER A 194 -16.98 0.60 -29.05
CA SER A 194 -16.29 1.03 -27.83
C SER A 194 -14.77 1.12 -28.06
N PRO A 195 -14.11 2.21 -27.64
CA PRO A 195 -12.66 2.36 -27.78
C PRO A 195 -11.92 1.22 -27.07
N VAL A 196 -10.86 0.69 -27.69
CA VAL A 196 -10.00 -0.30 -27.06
C VAL A 196 -9.02 0.39 -26.12
N TYR A 197 -9.05 0.05 -24.83
CA TYR A 197 -8.09 0.55 -23.85
C TYR A 197 -6.96 -0.45 -23.61
N HIS A 198 -5.75 0.05 -23.39
CA HIS A 198 -4.53 -0.75 -23.24
C HIS A 198 -3.97 -0.65 -21.83
N VAL A 199 -3.13 -1.62 -21.45
CA VAL A 199 -2.36 -1.54 -20.20
C VAL A 199 -1.58 -0.23 -20.14
N GLY A 200 -1.70 0.48 -19.03
CA GLY A 200 -1.10 1.79 -18.81
C GLY A 200 -2.02 2.98 -19.09
N ASP A 201 -3.09 2.81 -19.87
CA ASP A 201 -4.11 3.85 -20.03
C ASP A 201 -4.79 4.15 -18.67
N SER A 202 -5.24 5.39 -18.50
CA SER A 202 -6.09 5.78 -17.37
C SER A 202 -7.55 5.83 -17.79
N VAL A 203 -8.40 5.16 -17.03
CA VAL A 203 -9.85 5.10 -17.27
C VAL A 203 -10.62 5.45 -16.01
N ARG A 204 -11.72 6.17 -16.17
CA ARG A 204 -12.67 6.46 -15.10
C ARG A 204 -13.71 5.37 -15.05
N VAL A 205 -13.95 4.80 -13.87
CA VAL A 205 -15.08 3.90 -13.66
C VAL A 205 -16.36 4.71 -13.58
N LEU A 206 -17.35 4.32 -14.38
CA LEU A 206 -18.59 5.05 -14.55
C LEU A 206 -19.48 4.92 -13.31
N GLY A 207 -20.30 5.95 -13.06
CA GLY A 207 -21.17 6.02 -11.87
C GLY A 207 -22.24 4.93 -11.84
N HIS A 208 -22.66 4.44 -13.02
CA HIS A 208 -23.66 3.38 -13.17
C HIS A 208 -23.13 1.97 -12.94
N ALA A 209 -21.82 1.79 -12.79
CA ALA A 209 -21.21 0.49 -12.65
C ALA A 209 -21.67 -0.17 -11.34
N THR A 210 -22.32 -1.34 -11.41
CA THR A 210 -22.94 -1.98 -10.23
C THR A 210 -22.22 -3.23 -9.74
N HIS A 211 -21.56 -3.98 -10.63
CA HIS A 211 -20.90 -5.24 -10.30
C HIS A 211 -19.58 -5.36 -11.04
N TYR A 212 -18.60 -6.01 -10.42
CA TYR A 212 -17.40 -6.44 -11.12
C TYR A 212 -17.72 -7.59 -12.10
N GLN A 213 -16.80 -7.89 -12.99
CA GLN A 213 -16.85 -9.04 -13.91
C GLN A 213 -17.15 -10.36 -13.17
N THR A 214 -16.66 -10.51 -11.93
CA THR A 214 -16.88 -11.70 -11.09
C THR A 214 -18.30 -11.83 -10.54
N GLY A 215 -19.18 -10.84 -10.77
CA GLY A 215 -20.53 -10.79 -10.21
C GLY A 215 -20.59 -10.22 -8.79
N GLN A 216 -19.45 -9.93 -8.16
CA GLN A 216 -19.42 -9.24 -6.87
C GLN A 216 -19.93 -7.80 -7.01
N ALA A 217 -20.74 -7.34 -6.05
CA ALA A 217 -21.19 -5.95 -5.98
C ALA A 217 -19.99 -4.97 -5.95
N MET A 218 -20.05 -3.95 -6.81
CA MET A 218 -18.98 -2.98 -6.97
C MET A 218 -19.02 -1.96 -5.84
N ALA A 219 -17.90 -1.82 -5.15
CA ALA A 219 -17.79 -0.92 -4.02
C ALA A 219 -18.01 0.54 -4.46
N SER A 220 -18.71 1.32 -3.65
CA SER A 220 -19.09 2.70 -4.00
C SER A 220 -17.88 3.60 -4.29
N TRP A 221 -16.76 3.37 -3.58
CA TRP A 221 -15.51 4.11 -3.73
C TRP A 221 -14.82 3.88 -5.07
N VAL A 222 -15.18 2.83 -5.81
CA VAL A 222 -14.64 2.55 -7.14
C VAL A 222 -15.21 3.50 -8.19
N LYS A 223 -16.46 3.91 -8.01
CA LYS A 223 -17.22 4.62 -9.03
C LYS A 223 -16.84 6.10 -9.08
N GLY A 224 -16.79 6.65 -10.28
CA GLY A 224 -16.46 8.06 -10.54
C GLY A 224 -14.98 8.40 -10.38
N ARG A 225 -14.12 7.42 -10.10
CA ARG A 225 -12.67 7.61 -9.95
C ARG A 225 -11.90 7.09 -11.15
N THR A 226 -10.71 7.65 -11.34
CA THR A 226 -9.78 7.32 -12.42
C THR A 226 -8.73 6.35 -11.92
N TYR A 227 -8.46 5.31 -12.71
CA TYR A 227 -7.51 4.26 -12.40
C TYR A 227 -6.63 3.95 -13.59
N LYS A 228 -5.39 3.54 -13.30
CA LYS A 228 -4.50 2.99 -14.31
C LYS A 228 -4.88 1.54 -14.62
N ILE A 229 -4.96 1.19 -15.90
CA ILE A 229 -5.16 -0.19 -16.33
C ILE A 229 -3.86 -0.97 -16.11
N LEU A 230 -3.94 -2.02 -15.29
CA LEU A 230 -2.85 -2.96 -15.04
C LEU A 230 -2.89 -4.15 -15.99
N GLN A 231 -4.09 -4.62 -16.35
CA GLN A 231 -4.27 -5.73 -17.27
C GLN A 231 -5.55 -5.58 -18.10
N VAL A 232 -5.55 -6.22 -19.26
CA VAL A 232 -6.71 -6.36 -20.15
C VAL A 232 -6.91 -7.85 -20.43
N LYS A 233 -8.14 -8.34 -20.35
CA LYS A 233 -8.49 -9.69 -20.80
C LYS A 233 -9.75 -9.66 -21.66
N GLY A 234 -9.86 -10.62 -22.58
CA GLY A 234 -11.09 -10.84 -23.34
C GLY A 234 -12.17 -11.47 -22.46
N VAL A 235 -13.43 -11.05 -22.63
CA VAL A 235 -14.60 -11.65 -21.98
C VAL A 235 -15.77 -11.69 -22.97
N MET A 236 -16.73 -12.59 -22.74
CA MET A 236 -18.03 -12.59 -23.42
C MET A 236 -19.11 -12.43 -22.36
N GLN A 237 -19.23 -11.23 -21.79
CA GLN A 237 -20.10 -10.96 -20.65
C GLN A 237 -20.81 -9.63 -20.82
N SER A 238 -22.15 -9.67 -20.69
CA SER A 238 -23.01 -8.51 -20.91
C SER A 238 -22.77 -7.89 -22.29
N GLN A 239 -22.43 -6.59 -22.36
CA GLN A 239 -22.10 -5.90 -23.61
C GLN A 239 -20.58 -5.77 -23.83
N SER A 240 -19.77 -6.35 -22.94
CA SER A 240 -18.32 -6.21 -22.97
C SER A 240 -17.64 -7.34 -23.74
N LYS A 241 -16.65 -6.96 -24.55
CA LYS A 241 -15.70 -7.90 -25.14
C LYS A 241 -14.40 -7.99 -24.32
N ARG A 242 -14.22 -7.08 -23.36
CA ARG A 242 -13.04 -6.97 -22.50
C ARG A 242 -13.38 -6.67 -21.05
N ALA A 243 -12.45 -6.98 -20.16
CA ALA A 243 -12.45 -6.51 -18.80
C ALA A 243 -11.05 -5.99 -18.42
N TYR A 244 -11.01 -5.03 -17.50
CA TYR A 244 -9.83 -4.29 -17.11
C TYR A 244 -9.53 -4.52 -15.62
N LEU A 245 -8.30 -4.93 -15.32
CA LEU A 245 -7.81 -4.88 -13.94
C LEU A 245 -7.25 -3.49 -13.69
N LEU A 246 -7.77 -2.82 -12.67
CA LEU A 246 -7.48 -1.43 -12.38
C LEU A 246 -6.61 -1.31 -11.12
N GLU A 247 -5.69 -0.36 -11.11
CA GLU A 247 -4.80 -0.13 -9.98
C GLU A 247 -5.58 0.07 -8.66
N GLY A 248 -5.21 -0.69 -7.63
CA GLY A 248 -5.89 -0.64 -6.33
C GLY A 248 -7.25 -1.36 -6.28
N ILE A 249 -7.73 -1.95 -7.38
CA ILE A 249 -8.97 -2.74 -7.43
C ILE A 249 -8.61 -4.21 -7.64
N THR A 250 -9.08 -5.08 -6.76
CA THR A 250 -8.75 -6.52 -6.77
C THR A 250 -9.69 -7.37 -7.62
N SER A 251 -10.55 -6.75 -8.42
CA SER A 251 -11.51 -7.41 -9.31
C SER A 251 -11.58 -6.68 -10.65
N TRP A 252 -12.05 -7.38 -11.68
CA TRP A 252 -12.04 -6.89 -13.05
C TRP A 252 -13.27 -6.02 -13.32
N VAL A 253 -13.06 -4.83 -13.88
CA VAL A 253 -14.14 -3.91 -14.30
C VAL A 253 -14.44 -4.16 -15.77
N LEU A 254 -15.72 -4.32 -16.11
CA LEU A 254 -16.15 -4.60 -17.47
C LEU A 254 -15.99 -3.36 -18.37
N GLU A 255 -15.76 -3.57 -19.65
CA GLU A 255 -15.50 -2.51 -20.62
C GLU A 255 -16.63 -1.48 -20.74
N GLN A 256 -17.88 -1.89 -20.57
CA GLN A 256 -19.02 -0.95 -20.56
C GLN A 256 -19.06 -0.01 -19.34
N ASP A 257 -18.25 -0.29 -18.32
CA ASP A 257 -18.25 0.41 -17.04
C ASP A 257 -17.07 1.38 -16.88
N VAL A 258 -16.29 1.59 -17.95
CA VAL A 258 -15.14 2.50 -17.94
C VAL A 258 -15.13 3.44 -19.15
N GLU A 259 -14.63 4.66 -18.95
CA GLU A 259 -14.38 5.63 -20.02
C GLU A 259 -12.95 6.19 -19.96
N ARG A 260 -12.42 6.64 -21.10
CA ARG A 260 -11.12 7.32 -21.14
C ARG A 260 -11.21 8.67 -20.44
N THR A 261 -10.27 8.98 -19.55
CA THR A 261 -10.09 10.35 -19.04
C THR A 261 -9.10 11.11 -19.92
N SER A 262 -9.46 12.32 -20.35
CA SER A 262 -8.59 13.22 -21.12
C SER A 262 -7.46 13.87 -20.30
N LEU A 263 -7.24 13.43 -19.06
CA LEU A 263 -6.13 13.83 -18.21
C LEU A 263 -5.27 12.60 -17.91
N GLY A 264 -4.06 12.53 -18.49
CA GLY A 264 -3.05 11.59 -17.99
C GLY A 264 -1.98 11.03 -18.94
N HIS A 265 -2.01 11.28 -20.24
CA HIS A 265 -0.81 11.10 -21.08
C HIS A 265 -0.40 12.47 -21.59
N SER A 266 0.51 13.15 -20.88
CA SER A 266 1.27 14.20 -21.57
C SER A 266 2.07 13.47 -22.65
N GLU A 267 1.63 13.58 -23.91
CA GLU A 267 2.46 13.17 -25.04
C GLU A 267 3.79 13.92 -24.91
N GLN A 268 4.87 13.16 -24.78
CA GLN A 268 6.23 13.67 -24.85
C GLN A 268 6.83 13.22 -26.18
N THR A 269 7.87 13.89 -26.63
CA THR A 269 8.64 13.47 -27.79
C THR A 269 10.02 13.00 -27.36
N TYR A 270 10.54 11.98 -28.03
CA TYR A 270 11.89 11.46 -27.83
C TYR A 270 12.61 11.38 -29.17
N THR A 271 13.78 11.98 -29.25
CA THR A 271 14.63 11.92 -30.44
C THR A 271 15.60 10.75 -30.32
N ALA A 272 15.50 9.80 -31.24
CA ALA A 272 16.31 8.59 -31.26
C ALA A 272 17.82 8.90 -31.36
N GLN A 273 18.61 8.26 -30.51
CA GLN A 273 20.05 8.45 -30.40
C GLN A 273 20.82 7.28 -31.02
N LYS A 274 22.14 7.46 -31.23
CA LYS A 274 23.01 6.39 -31.73
C LYS A 274 22.96 5.19 -30.77
N GLY A 275 22.61 4.01 -31.30
CA GLY A 275 22.52 2.76 -30.52
C GLY A 275 21.15 2.50 -29.90
N ASP A 276 20.16 3.37 -30.12
CA ASP A 276 18.77 3.09 -29.79
C ASP A 276 18.16 2.03 -30.70
N THR A 277 17.21 1.30 -30.14
CA THR A 277 16.30 0.43 -30.88
C THR A 277 14.88 0.71 -30.36
N TYR A 278 13.83 0.41 -31.13
CA TYR A 278 12.46 0.53 -30.63
C TYR A 278 12.27 -0.23 -29.32
N TRP A 279 12.97 -1.35 -29.14
CA TRP A 279 12.96 -2.11 -27.89
C TRP A 279 13.56 -1.33 -26.71
N LYS A 280 14.73 -0.70 -26.89
CA LYS A 280 15.36 0.12 -25.84
C LYS A 280 14.50 1.33 -25.48
N ILE A 281 13.90 1.96 -26.48
CA ILE A 281 13.02 3.12 -26.30
C ILE A 281 11.72 2.69 -25.61
N SER A 282 11.07 1.61 -26.05
CA SER A 282 9.83 1.14 -25.44
C SER A 282 10.06 0.76 -23.97
N ARG A 283 11.19 0.11 -23.67
CA ARG A 283 11.67 -0.13 -22.30
C ARG A 283 11.82 1.17 -21.51
N ARG A 284 12.52 2.17 -22.06
CA ARG A 284 12.76 3.47 -21.41
C ARG A 284 11.47 4.15 -20.98
N PHE A 285 10.44 4.10 -21.83
CA PHE A 285 9.17 4.78 -21.58
C PHE A 285 8.09 3.88 -20.96
N GLY A 286 8.40 2.60 -20.70
CA GLY A 286 7.47 1.67 -20.07
C GLY A 286 6.29 1.25 -20.95
N THR A 287 6.53 1.09 -22.25
CA THR A 287 5.56 0.65 -23.25
C THR A 287 6.08 -0.56 -24.03
N THR A 288 5.26 -1.15 -24.89
CA THR A 288 5.69 -2.23 -25.80
C THR A 288 6.22 -1.65 -27.11
N VAL A 289 7.03 -2.42 -27.85
CA VAL A 289 7.46 -2.03 -29.20
C VAL A 289 6.23 -1.80 -30.08
N ASP A 290 5.24 -2.68 -30.02
CA ASP A 290 4.03 -2.60 -30.83
C ASP A 290 3.24 -1.33 -30.51
N SER A 291 3.01 -1.05 -29.22
CA SER A 291 2.35 0.17 -28.77
C SER A 291 3.13 1.44 -29.14
N LEU A 292 4.46 1.42 -29.02
CA LEU A 292 5.32 2.53 -29.43
C LEU A 292 5.22 2.78 -30.94
N LEU A 293 5.27 1.72 -31.75
CA LEU A 293 5.15 1.81 -33.20
C LEU A 293 3.77 2.31 -33.61
N THR A 294 2.70 1.75 -33.04
CA THR A 294 1.32 2.18 -33.29
C THR A 294 1.09 3.64 -32.90
N LEU A 295 1.59 4.09 -31.74
CA LEU A 295 1.52 5.49 -31.30
C LEU A 295 2.17 6.45 -32.31
N ASN A 296 3.16 5.96 -33.06
CA ASN A 296 3.91 6.70 -34.06
C ASN A 296 3.46 6.43 -35.50
N GLY A 297 2.41 5.61 -35.71
CA GLY A 297 1.97 5.21 -37.05
C GLY A 297 3.00 4.37 -37.84
N LEU A 298 3.90 3.68 -37.15
CA LEU A 298 4.98 2.88 -37.70
C LEU A 298 4.63 1.38 -37.70
N LYS A 299 5.30 0.62 -38.57
CA LYS A 299 5.23 -0.84 -38.70
C LYS A 299 6.50 -1.49 -38.16
N LYS A 300 6.42 -2.78 -37.83
CA LYS A 300 7.59 -3.58 -37.38
C LYS A 300 8.74 -3.62 -38.38
N THR A 301 8.43 -3.42 -39.67
CA THR A 301 9.41 -3.39 -40.76
C THR A 301 10.12 -2.04 -40.89
N ASP A 302 9.61 -0.99 -40.26
CA ASP A 302 10.22 0.35 -40.35
C ASP A 302 11.48 0.38 -39.49
N VAL A 303 12.59 0.84 -40.07
CA VAL A 303 13.88 0.94 -39.37
C VAL A 303 13.95 2.26 -38.60
N LEU A 304 14.29 2.19 -37.30
CA LEU A 304 14.53 3.38 -36.48
C LEU A 304 15.74 4.14 -37.00
N LYS A 305 15.57 5.42 -37.35
CA LYS A 305 16.67 6.29 -37.80
C LYS A 305 17.20 7.14 -36.65
N ILE A 306 18.51 7.32 -36.58
CA ILE A 306 19.13 8.28 -35.65
C ILE A 306 18.56 9.68 -35.96
N GLY A 307 18.14 10.41 -34.93
CA GLY A 307 17.48 11.71 -35.07
C GLY A 307 15.97 11.64 -35.32
N GLN A 308 15.38 10.44 -35.46
CA GLN A 308 13.94 10.29 -35.60
C GLN A 308 13.22 10.66 -34.30
N THR A 309 12.29 11.60 -34.37
CA THR A 309 11.44 11.98 -33.24
C THR A 309 10.24 11.04 -33.14
N LEU A 310 10.08 10.41 -31.99
CA LEU A 310 8.96 9.55 -31.65
C LEU A 310 8.08 10.21 -30.59
N LYS A 311 6.76 10.16 -30.78
CA LYS A 311 5.79 10.31 -29.71
C LYS A 311 5.96 9.20 -28.69
N VAL A 312 6.05 9.57 -27.43
CA VAL A 312 6.17 8.67 -26.29
C VAL A 312 5.25 9.16 -25.18
N HIS A 313 4.84 8.25 -24.30
CA HIS A 313 4.16 8.64 -23.08
C HIS A 313 5.17 9.02 -22.01
N LYS A 314 4.73 9.78 -21.00
CA LYS A 314 5.53 10.04 -19.79
C LYS A 314 6.08 8.71 -19.25
N ALA A 315 7.39 8.66 -19.05
CA ALA A 315 8.06 7.46 -18.56
C ALA A 315 7.42 6.99 -17.24
N THR A 316 6.88 5.77 -17.24
CA THR A 316 6.48 5.08 -16.01
C THR A 316 7.75 4.61 -15.31
N SER A 317 7.87 4.81 -14.00
CA SER A 317 9.08 4.43 -13.27
C SER A 317 9.33 2.92 -13.33
N LEU A 318 10.60 2.49 -13.19
CA LEU A 318 10.93 1.06 -13.15
C LEU A 318 10.19 0.33 -12.02
N ALA A 319 10.08 0.98 -10.85
CA ALA A 319 9.26 0.52 -9.73
C ALA A 319 7.81 0.25 -10.14
N GLN A 320 7.13 1.22 -10.75
CA GLN A 320 5.73 1.07 -11.20
C GLN A 320 5.58 -0.05 -12.25
N ARG A 321 6.56 -0.22 -13.15
CA ARG A 321 6.57 -1.32 -14.12
C ARG A 321 6.80 -2.68 -13.48
N ALA A 322 7.65 -2.75 -12.45
CA ALA A 322 7.88 -3.97 -11.69
C ALA A 322 6.61 -4.42 -10.95
N VAL A 323 5.91 -3.47 -10.32
CA VAL A 323 4.60 -3.73 -9.70
C VAL A 323 3.58 -4.21 -10.72
N ALA A 324 3.45 -3.53 -11.86
CA ALA A 324 2.51 -3.93 -12.91
C ALA A 324 2.84 -5.33 -13.46
N SER A 325 4.12 -5.63 -13.71
CA SER A 325 4.55 -6.95 -14.16
C SER A 325 4.25 -8.04 -13.12
N ALA A 326 4.53 -7.79 -11.84
CA ALA A 326 4.24 -8.72 -10.75
C ALA A 326 2.74 -8.99 -10.61
N LEU A 327 1.93 -7.94 -10.53
CA LEU A 327 0.47 -8.05 -10.46
C LEU A 327 -0.08 -8.79 -11.69
N SER A 328 0.50 -8.57 -12.87
CA SER A 328 0.03 -9.22 -14.08
C SER A 328 0.21 -10.74 -14.08
N LYS A 329 1.08 -11.25 -13.20
CA LYS A 329 1.41 -12.67 -13.10
C LYS A 329 0.63 -13.39 -12.01
N VAL A 330 -0.11 -12.67 -11.14
CA VAL A 330 -0.91 -13.28 -10.07
C VAL A 330 -1.86 -14.35 -10.62
N GLY A 331 -1.86 -15.53 -10.01
CA GLY A 331 -2.65 -16.68 -10.43
C GLY A 331 -2.04 -17.45 -11.61
N GLN A 332 -0.84 -17.09 -12.06
CA GLN A 332 -0.14 -17.77 -13.15
C GLN A 332 1.09 -18.51 -12.65
N LYS A 333 1.40 -19.60 -13.35
CA LYS A 333 2.65 -20.35 -13.25
C LYS A 333 3.74 -19.56 -13.98
N VAL A 334 4.81 -19.18 -13.28
CA VAL A 334 5.91 -18.42 -13.85
C VAL A 334 7.18 -19.27 -13.90
N THR A 335 7.75 -19.41 -15.09
CA THR A 335 9.01 -20.12 -15.32
C THR A 335 9.94 -19.26 -16.16
N VAL A 336 11.25 -19.51 -16.03
CA VAL A 336 12.31 -18.87 -16.81
C VAL A 336 13.39 -19.91 -17.15
N PRO A 337 13.96 -19.91 -18.37
CA PRO A 337 15.01 -20.87 -18.75
C PRO A 337 16.26 -20.79 -17.86
N THR A 338 16.50 -19.61 -17.29
CA THR A 338 17.60 -19.27 -16.39
C THR A 338 17.43 -19.78 -14.95
N ASN A 339 16.24 -20.27 -14.61
CA ASN A 339 15.97 -20.99 -13.37
C ASN A 339 15.19 -22.28 -13.69
N PRO A 340 15.87 -23.25 -14.35
CA PRO A 340 15.21 -24.41 -14.96
C PRO A 340 14.62 -25.36 -13.92
N TYR A 341 15.05 -25.25 -12.66
CA TYR A 341 14.55 -26.11 -11.59
C TYR A 341 13.17 -25.72 -11.08
N GLY A 342 12.57 -24.62 -11.56
CA GLY A 342 11.13 -24.31 -11.55
C GLY A 342 10.44 -24.19 -10.18
N GLY A 343 10.81 -24.95 -9.16
CA GLY A 343 10.22 -24.95 -7.83
C GLY A 343 10.72 -23.82 -6.92
N GLN A 344 11.37 -22.79 -7.45
CA GLN A 344 11.93 -21.70 -6.63
C GLN A 344 11.17 -20.38 -6.82
N CYS A 345 10.93 -19.70 -5.70
CA CYS A 345 10.30 -18.37 -5.61
C CYS A 345 11.02 -17.28 -6.43
N VAL A 346 12.27 -17.53 -6.83
CA VAL A 346 13.09 -16.64 -7.65
C VAL A 346 12.58 -16.51 -9.09
N SER A 347 11.82 -17.48 -9.63
CA SER A 347 11.42 -17.46 -11.05
C SER A 347 10.57 -16.24 -11.41
N LEU A 348 9.64 -15.84 -10.54
CA LEU A 348 8.89 -14.60 -10.67
C LEU A 348 9.81 -13.38 -10.76
N VAL A 349 10.76 -13.29 -9.83
CA VAL A 349 11.68 -12.16 -9.71
C VAL A 349 12.58 -12.09 -10.95
N ASP A 350 13.18 -13.21 -11.33
CA ASP A 350 14.03 -13.31 -12.52
C ASP A 350 13.26 -12.93 -13.79
N LYS A 351 12.00 -13.38 -13.93
CA LYS A 351 11.14 -13.01 -15.05
C LYS A 351 10.95 -11.49 -15.12
N ILE A 352 10.63 -10.84 -14.00
CA ILE A 352 10.45 -9.39 -13.95
C ILE A 352 11.76 -8.67 -14.27
N VAL A 353 12.89 -9.13 -13.73
CA VAL A 353 14.21 -8.55 -14.02
C VAL A 353 14.54 -8.65 -15.51
N GLN A 354 14.34 -9.80 -16.15
CA GLN A 354 14.55 -9.97 -17.59
C GLN A 354 13.58 -9.14 -18.43
N GLU A 355 12.35 -8.92 -17.96
CA GLU A 355 11.33 -8.09 -18.62
C GLU A 355 11.59 -6.58 -18.49
N LEU A 356 12.36 -6.14 -17.50
CA LEU A 356 12.54 -4.72 -17.20
C LEU A 356 13.96 -4.21 -17.39
N THR A 357 14.96 -5.09 -17.28
CA THR A 357 16.40 -4.82 -17.43
C THR A 357 17.06 -5.72 -18.50
N ASP A 358 18.33 -5.49 -18.78
CA ASP A 358 19.20 -6.39 -19.58
C ASP A 358 19.88 -7.47 -18.72
N LYS A 359 19.47 -7.62 -17.46
CA LYS A 359 20.02 -8.57 -16.47
C LYS A 359 19.07 -9.74 -16.22
N ASN A 360 19.53 -10.69 -15.41
CA ASN A 360 18.75 -11.80 -14.89
C ASN A 360 19.16 -12.11 -13.43
N MET A 361 18.33 -12.91 -12.77
CA MET A 361 18.57 -13.50 -11.45
C MET A 361 18.76 -15.02 -11.57
N ALA A 362 19.52 -15.47 -12.58
CA ALA A 362 19.71 -16.88 -12.90
C ALA A 362 20.51 -17.64 -11.83
N TYR A 363 20.22 -18.94 -11.66
CA TYR A 363 20.98 -19.90 -10.84
C TYR A 363 21.30 -19.43 -9.41
N THR A 364 20.33 -18.81 -8.73
CA THR A 364 20.50 -18.30 -7.37
C THR A 364 19.37 -18.79 -6.48
N ASN A 365 19.67 -19.11 -5.22
CA ASN A 365 18.62 -19.24 -4.22
C ASN A 365 18.10 -17.86 -3.82
N ALA A 366 16.93 -17.82 -3.21
CA ALA A 366 16.34 -16.56 -2.76
C ALA A 366 17.20 -15.83 -1.73
N ILE A 367 17.82 -16.56 -0.79
CA ILE A 367 18.74 -16.00 0.20
C ILE A 367 19.94 -15.28 -0.44
N ASP A 368 20.37 -15.74 -1.61
CA ASP A 368 21.54 -15.22 -2.34
C ASP A 368 21.19 -14.05 -3.29
N CYS A 369 19.90 -13.74 -3.47
CA CYS A 369 19.44 -12.73 -4.41
C CYS A 369 19.97 -11.32 -4.11
N LEU A 370 20.22 -10.96 -2.85
CA LEU A 370 20.78 -9.65 -2.51
C LEU A 370 22.21 -9.50 -3.03
N THR A 371 23.02 -10.55 -2.88
CA THR A 371 24.38 -10.61 -3.44
C THR A 371 24.34 -10.54 -4.97
N LYS A 372 23.46 -11.32 -5.60
CA LYS A 372 23.28 -11.30 -7.05
C LYS A 372 22.83 -9.92 -7.56
N ALA A 373 21.91 -9.26 -6.86
CA ALA A 373 21.43 -7.93 -7.18
C ALA A 373 22.55 -6.89 -7.11
N THR A 374 23.40 -6.96 -6.08
CA THR A 374 24.60 -6.12 -5.96
C THR A 374 25.52 -6.31 -7.18
N SER A 375 25.81 -7.55 -7.57
CA SER A 375 26.64 -7.87 -8.75
C SER A 375 26.02 -7.39 -10.06
N ASN A 376 24.69 -7.32 -10.14
CA ASN A 376 23.97 -6.75 -11.28
C ASN A 376 23.95 -5.20 -11.29
N GLY A 377 24.47 -4.55 -10.24
CA GLY A 377 24.48 -3.09 -10.09
C GLY A 377 23.16 -2.50 -9.60
N PHE A 378 22.26 -3.31 -9.05
CA PHE A 378 21.02 -2.84 -8.46
C PHE A 378 21.26 -2.23 -7.07
N GLN A 379 20.42 -1.27 -6.68
CA GLN A 379 20.48 -0.73 -5.33
C GLN A 379 19.98 -1.81 -4.37
N VAL A 380 20.85 -2.21 -3.44
CA VAL A 380 20.57 -3.18 -2.39
C VAL A 380 20.52 -2.47 -1.05
N ILE A 381 19.54 -2.84 -0.25
CA ILE A 381 19.30 -2.33 1.09
C ILE A 381 19.26 -3.54 2.02
N GLN A 382 20.28 -3.65 2.88
CA GLN A 382 20.41 -4.71 3.90
C GLN A 382 20.38 -4.06 5.28
N ASP A 383 19.82 -4.75 6.26
CA ASP A 383 19.85 -4.35 7.69
C ASP A 383 19.51 -2.86 7.92
N ALA A 384 18.57 -2.31 7.15
CA ALA A 384 18.28 -0.89 7.16
C ALA A 384 17.19 -0.55 8.19
N TRP A 385 17.63 -0.33 9.43
CA TRP A 385 16.76 0.06 10.53
C TRP A 385 16.02 1.36 10.20
N GLY A 386 14.69 1.35 10.30
CA GLY A 386 13.84 2.52 10.01
C GLY A 386 13.62 2.80 8.52
N VAL A 387 14.08 1.94 7.61
CA VAL A 387 13.82 2.08 6.18
C VAL A 387 12.84 0.99 5.74
N ASN A 388 11.71 1.38 5.18
CA ASN A 388 10.69 0.44 4.71
C ASN A 388 10.86 0.14 3.21
N PRO A 389 10.66 -1.12 2.77
CA PRO A 389 10.65 -1.45 1.35
C PRO A 389 9.51 -0.72 0.64
N LYS A 390 9.78 -0.30 -0.59
CA LYS A 390 8.90 0.50 -1.44
C LYS A 390 8.22 -0.35 -2.51
N ALA A 391 7.15 0.16 -3.10
CA ALA A 391 6.53 -0.46 -4.25
C ALA A 391 7.59 -0.72 -5.34
N GLY A 392 7.69 -1.96 -5.81
CA GLY A 392 8.69 -2.42 -6.78
C GLY A 392 9.99 -2.95 -6.17
N ASP A 393 10.19 -2.85 -4.85
CA ASP A 393 11.33 -3.47 -4.17
C ASP A 393 11.12 -4.99 -4.06
N PHE A 394 12.21 -5.75 -4.28
CA PHE A 394 12.23 -7.20 -4.14
C PHE A 394 12.79 -7.57 -2.77
N TYR A 395 11.93 -8.05 -1.87
CA TYR A 395 12.31 -8.38 -0.48
C TYR A 395 12.73 -9.83 -0.34
N VAL A 396 13.84 -10.06 0.38
CA VAL A 396 14.42 -11.37 0.64
C VAL A 396 14.19 -11.75 2.09
N ILE A 397 13.70 -12.96 2.29
CA ILE A 397 13.39 -13.57 3.58
C ILE A 397 14.37 -14.69 3.85
N LYS A 398 14.99 -14.68 5.03
CA LYS A 398 15.60 -15.87 5.62
C LYS A 398 14.50 -16.67 6.31
N THR A 399 14.16 -17.83 5.76
CA THR A 399 13.09 -18.69 6.31
C THR A 399 13.61 -19.53 7.48
N ASP A 400 12.72 -19.87 8.41
CA ASP A 400 13.06 -20.72 9.55
C ASP A 400 13.01 -22.23 9.17
N SER A 401 12.34 -22.59 8.07
CA SER A 401 12.14 -23.98 7.63
C SER A 401 13.27 -24.56 6.79
N HIS A 402 14.06 -23.75 6.08
CA HIS A 402 15.12 -24.22 5.18
C HIS A 402 16.17 -23.13 4.87
N PRO A 403 17.40 -23.48 4.46
CA PRO A 403 18.47 -22.50 4.28
C PRO A 403 18.36 -21.65 3.01
N TYR A 404 17.54 -22.04 2.03
CA TYR A 404 17.49 -21.39 0.71
C TYR A 404 16.78 -20.02 0.69
N GLY A 405 16.10 -19.64 1.77
CA GLY A 405 15.33 -18.39 1.88
C GLY A 405 14.11 -18.32 0.96
N HIS A 406 13.41 -17.18 1.01
CA HIS A 406 12.26 -16.87 0.17
C HIS A 406 12.35 -15.44 -0.37
N ILE A 407 11.65 -15.14 -1.47
CA ILE A 407 11.69 -13.81 -2.09
C ILE A 407 10.32 -13.43 -2.65
N GLY A 408 10.00 -12.14 -2.57
CA GLY A 408 8.81 -11.55 -3.17
C GLY A 408 9.10 -10.15 -3.70
N ILE A 409 8.05 -9.51 -4.23
CA ILE A 409 8.09 -8.12 -4.66
C ILE A 409 6.97 -7.32 -3.98
N CYS A 410 7.30 -6.16 -3.42
CA CYS A 410 6.35 -5.22 -2.86
C CYS A 410 5.52 -4.59 -3.97
N ILE A 411 4.19 -4.58 -3.82
CA ILE A 411 3.29 -3.91 -4.77
C ILE A 411 2.80 -2.55 -4.28
N THR A 412 2.99 -2.28 -2.99
CA THR A 412 2.79 -0.96 -2.38
C THR A 412 3.96 -0.63 -1.47
N ASP A 413 4.10 0.65 -1.11
CA ASP A 413 5.07 1.06 -0.10
C ASP A 413 4.69 0.46 1.26
N SER A 414 5.63 -0.26 1.88
CA SER A 414 5.46 -0.74 3.23
C SER A 414 5.39 0.43 4.22
N ASP A 415 4.48 0.31 5.17
CA ASP A 415 4.33 1.22 6.31
C ASP A 415 5.23 0.83 7.50
N GLY A 416 6.05 -0.22 7.36
CA GLY A 416 6.91 -0.73 8.43
C GLY A 416 6.22 -1.72 9.36
N THR A 417 4.94 -2.01 9.13
CA THR A 417 4.17 -3.01 9.88
C THR A 417 3.61 -4.12 9.00
N SER A 418 3.62 -3.91 7.68
CA SER A 418 3.14 -4.90 6.73
C SER A 418 3.84 -4.82 5.38
N ILE A 419 3.86 -5.95 4.67
CA ILE A 419 4.26 -6.04 3.27
C ILE A 419 3.06 -6.56 2.48
N ASP A 420 2.57 -5.75 1.55
CA ASP A 420 1.65 -6.18 0.49
C ASP A 420 2.48 -6.45 -0.76
N GLY A 421 2.45 -7.70 -1.23
CA GLY A 421 3.38 -8.18 -2.23
C GLY A 421 2.79 -9.22 -3.17
N VAL A 422 3.62 -9.63 -4.13
CA VAL A 422 3.40 -10.84 -4.92
C VAL A 422 4.57 -11.77 -4.70
N GLU A 423 4.25 -13.02 -4.40
CA GLU A 423 5.22 -14.08 -4.13
C GLU A 423 4.87 -15.31 -4.97
N GLN A 424 5.87 -16.13 -5.24
CA GLN A 424 5.70 -17.44 -5.86
C GLN A 424 6.11 -18.49 -4.84
N ASN A 425 5.33 -19.58 -4.69
CA ASN A 425 5.60 -20.65 -3.70
C ASN A 425 5.49 -20.16 -2.25
N VAL A 426 4.38 -19.48 -1.97
CA VAL A 426 4.06 -18.67 -0.78
C VAL A 426 4.14 -19.41 0.56
N ASP A 427 4.09 -20.73 0.57
CA ASP A 427 3.85 -21.53 1.76
C ASP A 427 5.11 -22.07 2.44
N GLY A 428 6.30 -22.12 1.83
CA GLY A 428 7.53 -22.49 2.55
C GLY A 428 7.49 -23.86 3.26
N TYR A 429 6.46 -24.67 2.97
CA TYR A 429 6.16 -25.98 3.51
C TYR A 429 5.95 -26.93 2.32
N THR A 430 6.42 -28.15 2.45
CA THR A 430 5.78 -29.29 1.78
C THR A 430 4.34 -29.34 2.30
N ASP A 431 3.38 -29.09 1.40
CA ASP A 431 1.93 -29.39 1.46
C ASP A 431 1.11 -29.14 2.76
N HIS A 432 0.08 -28.28 2.68
CA HIS A 432 -1.28 -28.51 3.26
C HIS A 432 -2.25 -27.32 2.97
N ASN A 433 -2.38 -26.88 1.72
CA ASN A 433 -3.35 -25.84 1.32
C ASN A 433 -4.79 -26.36 1.12
N LYS A 434 -5.12 -27.56 1.62
CA LYS A 434 -6.45 -28.23 1.52
C LYS A 434 -7.05 -28.31 0.09
N ASN A 435 -6.29 -27.98 -0.96
CA ASN A 435 -6.73 -28.04 -2.35
C ASN A 435 -6.12 -29.22 -3.13
N GLY A 436 -5.22 -30.00 -2.50
CA GLY A 436 -4.61 -31.19 -3.09
C GLY A 436 -3.47 -30.93 -4.08
N ILE A 437 -2.98 -29.69 -4.22
CA ILE A 437 -1.91 -29.34 -5.17
C ILE A 437 -0.63 -29.02 -4.39
N ASN A 438 0.37 -29.87 -4.54
CA ASN A 438 1.75 -29.66 -4.08
C ASN A 438 2.50 -28.81 -5.13
N ASP A 439 2.67 -27.52 -4.86
CA ASP A 439 3.26 -26.55 -5.80
C ASP A 439 4.80 -26.55 -5.84
N GLN A 440 5.46 -27.27 -4.91
CA GLN A 440 6.90 -27.58 -4.99
C GLN A 440 7.21 -28.75 -5.93
N LEU A 441 6.27 -29.69 -6.13
CA LEU A 441 6.50 -30.95 -6.86
C LEU A 441 5.71 -31.09 -8.17
N GLU A 442 5.07 -30.03 -8.67
CA GLU A 442 4.42 -30.09 -9.98
C GLU A 442 5.43 -30.41 -11.10
N ILE A 443 5.25 -31.57 -11.74
CA ILE A 443 5.98 -31.98 -12.95
C ILE A 443 5.85 -30.85 -13.99
N GLY A 444 6.99 -30.26 -14.41
CA GLY A 444 7.06 -29.13 -15.32
C GLY A 444 7.55 -27.81 -14.71
N GLY A 445 7.65 -27.71 -13.38
CA GLY A 445 8.31 -26.60 -12.66
C GLY A 445 7.58 -25.24 -12.70
N GLY A 446 7.65 -24.45 -11.64
CA GLY A 446 7.01 -23.13 -11.49
C GLY A 446 5.76 -23.23 -10.62
N GLY A 447 5.80 -22.80 -9.35
CA GLY A 447 4.54 -22.73 -8.60
C GLY A 447 3.71 -21.50 -8.99
N ILE A 448 2.47 -21.44 -8.49
CA ILE A 448 1.55 -20.34 -8.79
C ILE A 448 1.96 -19.09 -8.02
N THR A 449 2.04 -17.95 -8.70
CA THR A 449 2.24 -16.67 -8.02
C THR A 449 0.94 -16.20 -7.37
N ARG A 450 1.03 -15.60 -6.19
CA ARG A 450 -0.13 -15.18 -5.40
C ARG A 450 0.15 -13.79 -4.84
N ARG A 451 -0.92 -13.00 -4.73
CA ARG A 451 -0.86 -11.79 -3.91
C ARG A 451 -0.82 -12.20 -2.45
N VAL A 452 0.05 -11.58 -1.68
CA VAL A 452 0.25 -11.87 -0.27
C VAL A 452 0.15 -10.58 0.53
N LYS A 453 -0.38 -10.71 1.75
CA LYS A 453 -0.23 -9.70 2.79
C LYS A 453 0.50 -10.34 3.95
N ARG A 454 1.58 -9.73 4.37
CA ARG A 454 2.46 -10.22 5.44
C ARG A 454 2.49 -9.19 6.56
N ILE A 455 2.39 -9.65 7.80
CA ILE A 455 2.65 -8.80 8.96
C ILE A 455 4.17 -8.74 9.14
N TRP A 456 4.71 -7.54 9.16
CA TRP A 456 6.14 -7.28 9.25
C TRP A 456 6.45 -6.60 10.56
N MET A 457 7.28 -7.25 11.37
CA MET A 457 7.66 -6.79 12.69
C MET A 457 8.96 -5.99 12.60
N ALA A 458 9.18 -5.05 13.51
CA ALA A 458 10.36 -4.18 13.43
C ALA A 458 11.69 -4.92 13.67
N ASP A 459 11.66 -6.09 14.30
CA ASP A 459 12.82 -6.99 14.40
C ASP A 459 13.14 -7.69 13.07
N GLY A 460 12.38 -7.40 12.00
CA GLY A 460 12.45 -7.99 10.68
C GLY A 460 11.63 -9.26 10.53
N SER A 461 11.06 -9.81 11.60
CA SER A 461 10.26 -11.04 11.55
C SER A 461 9.03 -10.84 10.67
N LEU A 462 8.75 -11.82 9.83
CA LEU A 462 7.63 -11.80 8.89
C LEU A 462 6.67 -12.92 9.22
N TYR A 463 5.39 -12.57 9.31
CA TYR A 463 4.29 -13.48 9.58
C TYR A 463 3.30 -13.48 8.43
N ASP A 464 2.48 -14.53 8.36
CA ASP A 464 1.31 -14.57 7.50
C ASP A 464 0.30 -13.46 7.82
N SER A 465 -0.75 -13.34 7.01
CA SER A 465 -1.77 -12.29 7.18
C SER A 465 -2.55 -12.40 8.49
N THR A 466 -2.50 -13.55 9.17
CA THR A 466 -3.17 -13.77 10.46
C THR A 466 -2.28 -13.43 11.65
N GLY A 467 -0.96 -13.32 11.45
CA GLY A 467 0.02 -13.13 12.53
C GLY A 467 0.33 -14.41 13.30
N THR A 468 -0.20 -15.55 12.87
CA THR A 468 -0.09 -16.82 13.60
C THR A 468 1.12 -17.62 13.14
N VAL A 469 1.44 -17.59 11.85
CA VAL A 469 2.50 -18.40 11.26
C VAL A 469 3.69 -17.50 10.95
N LYS A 470 4.80 -17.73 11.66
CA LYS A 470 6.08 -17.08 11.36
C LYS A 470 6.70 -17.72 10.12
N LEU A 471 7.04 -16.90 9.14
CA LEU A 471 7.62 -17.33 7.86
C LEU A 471 9.14 -17.26 7.88
N GLY A 472 9.69 -16.34 8.68
CA GLY A 472 11.11 -16.06 8.76
C GLY A 472 11.38 -14.61 9.09
N LYS A 473 12.50 -14.07 8.58
CA LYS A 473 12.92 -12.70 8.78
C LYS A 473 13.32 -12.05 7.46
N VAL A 474 12.81 -10.86 7.17
CA VAL A 474 13.28 -10.04 6.05
C VAL A 474 14.71 -9.60 6.36
N ILE A 475 15.64 -9.97 5.48
CA ILE A 475 17.08 -9.65 5.62
C ILE A 475 17.53 -8.49 4.72
N GLY A 476 16.65 -8.03 3.84
CA GLY A 476 16.91 -6.90 2.96
C GLY A 476 16.05 -6.95 1.70
N TRP A 477 16.26 -5.97 0.83
CA TRP A 477 15.60 -5.88 -0.47
C TRP A 477 16.50 -5.20 -1.50
N PHE A 478 16.13 -5.34 -2.77
CA PHE A 478 16.79 -4.61 -3.86
C PHE A 478 15.79 -3.98 -4.81
N ARG A 479 16.25 -2.98 -5.58
CA ARG A 479 15.43 -2.29 -6.59
C ARG A 479 16.19 -2.05 -7.88
N LEU A 480 15.45 -2.06 -8.99
CA LEU A 480 16.01 -2.07 -10.34
C LEU A 480 16.51 -0.71 -10.84
N GLY A 481 16.16 0.39 -10.15
CA GLY A 481 16.52 1.75 -10.54
C GLY A 481 15.51 2.78 -10.07
#